data_AF-A0A212LQU6-F1
#
_entry.id   AF-A0A212LQU6-F1
#
_cell.length_a   1.000
_cell.length_b   1.000
_cell.length_c   1.000
_cell.angle_alpha   90.00
_cell.angle_beta   90.00
_cell.angle_gamma   90.00
#
_symmetry.space_group_name_H-M   'P 1'
#
loop_
_entity.id
_entity.type
_entity.pdbx_description
1 polymer ?
#
loop_
_entity_poly.entity_id
_entity_poly.type
_entity_poly.pdbx_seq_one_letter_code
_entity_poly.pdbx_strand_id
1 'polypeptide(L)' 'MKTYTIAIDTFIEGDYRKKGEPIRLSEARAQIYLDVGQIIDPDASAEVTAKTSRAKKSEA' A
#
# COMPACT_ATOMS: atom_id res chain seq x y z
N MET A 1 3.30 16.25 3.35
CA MET A 1 2.35 15.47 2.54
C MET A 1 3.13 14.78 1.45
N LYS A 2 3.03 13.45 1.36
CA LYS A 2 3.77 12.63 0.37
C LYS A 2 2.77 12.07 -0.65
N THR A 3 3.25 11.78 -1.86
CA THR A 3 2.42 11.16 -2.90
C THR A 3 2.65 9.65 -2.87
N TYR A 4 1.57 8.89 -2.78
CA TYR A 4 1.52 7.44 -2.81
C TYR A 4 0.79 6.97 -4.06
N THR A 5 0.88 5.70 -4.39
CA THR A 5 0.15 5.11 -5.52
C THR A 5 -0.87 4.10 -5.00
N ILE A 6 -2.09 4.15 -5.52
CA ILE A 6 -3.15 3.20 -5.16
C ILE A 6 -2.76 1.79 -5.63
N ALA A 7 -2.76 0.82 -4.73
CA ALA A 7 -2.33 -0.56 -5.02
C ALA A 7 -3.47 -1.42 -5.60
N ILE A 8 -4.70 -1.15 -5.16
CA ILE A 8 -5.96 -1.82 -5.56
C ILE A 8 -7.09 -0.80 -5.64
N ASP A 9 -8.09 -1.04 -6.48
CA ASP A 9 -9.26 -0.17 -6.56
C ASP A 9 -10.00 -0.13 -5.21
N THR A 10 -10.12 1.05 -4.61
CA THR A 10 -10.59 1.21 -3.23
C THR A 10 -11.14 2.61 -2.94
N PHE A 11 -11.79 2.77 -1.79
CA PHE A 11 -12.28 4.07 -1.33
C PHE A 11 -11.30 4.67 -0.31
N ILE A 12 -10.72 5.83 -0.63
CA ILE A 12 -9.82 6.58 0.27
C ILE A 12 -10.39 7.97 0.49
N GLU A 13 -10.49 8.38 1.76
CA GLU A 13 -11.07 9.67 2.18
C GLU A 13 -12.47 9.97 1.60
N GLY A 14 -13.25 8.92 1.31
CA GLY A 14 -14.61 9.06 0.76
C GLY A 14 -14.69 9.10 -0.77
N ASP A 15 -13.54 9.09 -1.46
CA ASP A 15 -13.46 9.04 -2.93
C ASP A 15 -13.05 7.64 -3.41
N TYR A 16 -13.71 7.17 -4.47
CA TYR A 16 -13.31 5.93 -5.14
C TYR A 16 -12.08 6.21 -6.01
N ARG A 17 -11.01 5.45 -5.77
CA ARG A 17 -9.74 5.58 -6.46
C ARG A 17 -9.38 4.27 -7.13
N LYS A 18 -8.80 4.37 -8.32
CA LYS A 18 -8.39 3.20 -9.11
C LYS A 18 -6.96 2.83 -8.86
N LYS A 19 -6.64 1.55 -9.03
CA LYS A 19 -5.26 1.06 -8.98
C LYS A 19 -4.36 1.85 -9.93
N GLY A 20 -3.19 2.25 -9.44
CA GLY A 20 -2.20 3.02 -10.18
C GLY A 20 -2.38 4.54 -10.11
N GLU A 21 -3.50 5.04 -9.56
CA GLU A 21 -3.66 6.48 -9.38
C GLU A 21 -2.70 7.03 -8.31
N PRO A 22 -2.13 8.23 -8.51
CA PRO A 22 -1.40 8.93 -7.46
C PRO A 22 -2.35 9.58 -6.46
N ILE A 23 -2.07 9.46 -5.17
CA ILE A 23 -2.83 10.09 -4.09
C ILE A 23 -1.89 10.81 -3.12
N ARG A 24 -2.27 12.01 -2.69
CA ARG A 24 -1.51 12.80 -1.70
C ARG A 24 -2.09 12.57 -0.33
N LEU A 25 -1.28 12.01 0.57
CA LEU A 25 -1.68 11.72 1.94
C LEU A 25 -0.63 12.22 2.92
N SER A 26 -1.06 12.49 4.15
CA SER A 26 -0.16 12.68 5.29
C SER A 26 0.40 11.33 5.73
N GLU A 27 1.63 11.29 6.26
CA GLU A 27 2.28 10.03 6.69
C GLU A 27 1.40 9.22 7.67
N ALA A 28 0.78 9.88 8.65
CA ALA A 28 -0.10 9.21 9.61
C ALA A 28 -1.31 8.51 8.96
N ARG A 29 -1.88 9.10 7.89
CA ARG A 29 -3.00 8.50 7.14
C ARG A 29 -2.50 7.41 6.21
N ALA A 30 -1.41 7.69 5.50
CA ALA A 30 -0.80 6.74 4.59
C ALA A 30 -0.41 5.44 5.28
N GLN A 31 0.11 5.49 6.52
CA GLN A 31 0.46 4.30 7.29
C GLN A 31 -0.72 3.33 7.47
N ILE A 32 -1.93 3.85 7.71
CA ILE A 32 -3.14 3.03 7.86
C ILE A 32 -3.44 2.30 6.55
N TYR A 33 -3.36 3.01 5.42
CA TYR A 33 -3.65 2.45 4.10
C TYR A 33 -2.52 1.55 3.57
N LEU A 34 -1.27 1.81 3.97
CA LEU A 34 -0.10 0.96 3.69
C LEU A 34 -0.21 -0.38 4.43
N ASP A 35 -0.62 -0.35 5.70
CA ASP A 35 -0.77 -1.54 6.54
C ASP A 35 -1.81 -2.52 5.98
N VAL A 36 -2.94 -2.00 5.50
CA VAL A 36 -3.99 -2.81 4.84
C VAL A 36 -3.72 -3.08 3.35
N GLY A 37 -2.60 -2.59 2.80
CA GLY A 37 -2.21 -2.82 1.40
C GLY A 37 -3.08 -2.12 0.35
N GLN A 38 -3.76 -1.02 0.71
CA GLN A 38 -4.58 -0.22 -0.20
C GLN A 38 -3.76 0.75 -1.05
N ILE A 39 -2.65 1.24 -0.52
CA ILE A 39 -1.69 2.08 -1.24
C ILE A 39 -0.29 1.49 -1.15
N ILE A 40 0.58 1.88 -2.06
CA ILE A 40 2.00 1.60 -2.07
C ILE A 40 2.77 2.91 -2.13
N ASP A 41 3.95 2.90 -1.52
CA ASP A 41 4.89 3.99 -1.69
C ASP A 41 5.67 3.73 -3.00
N PRO A 42 5.56 4.59 -4.01
CA PRO A 42 6.23 4.37 -5.29
C PRO A 42 7.76 4.41 -5.16
N ASP A 43 8.28 5.07 -4.12
CA ASP A 43 9.71 5.18 -3.83
C ASP A 43 10.20 3.93 -3.07
N ALA A 44 9.43 3.45 -2.09
CA ALA A 44 9.75 2.20 -1.39
C ALA A 44 9.53 0.92 -2.24
N SER A 45 8.75 1.00 -3.32
CA SER A 45 8.50 -0.15 -4.22
C SER A 45 9.76 -0.65 -4.95
N ALA A 46 10.89 0.07 -4.87
CA ALA A 46 12.18 -0.43 -5.34
C ALA A 46 12.83 -1.47 -4.39
N GLU A 47 12.39 -1.58 -3.13
CA GLU A 47 13.07 -2.40 -2.11
C GLU A 47 12.26 -3.58 -1.54
N VAL A 48 10.95 -3.70 -1.85
CA VAL A 48 10.08 -4.71 -1.19
C VAL A 48 9.86 -6.02 -1.96
N THR A 49 10.71 -6.35 -2.95
CA THR A 49 10.75 -7.70 -3.56
C THR A 49 11.60 -8.71 -2.78
N ALA A 50 12.06 -8.39 -1.56
CA ALA A 50 12.97 -9.25 -0.80
C ALA A 50 12.41 -9.88 0.50
N LYS A 51 11.17 -9.60 0.93
CA LYS A 51 10.68 -10.09 2.25
C LYS A 51 9.48 -11.03 2.29
N THR A 52 8.83 -11.34 1.17
CA THR A 52 7.85 -12.44 1.11
C THR A 52 8.46 -13.66 0.43
N SER A 53 9.39 -14.28 1.14
CA SER A 53 9.75 -15.68 0.91
C SER A 53 10.19 -16.24 2.25
N ARG A 54 9.35 -17.13 2.80
CA ARG A 54 9.61 -18.11 3.89
C ARG A 54 8.93 -17.83 5.25
N ALA A 55 7.72 -18.35 5.38
CA ALA A 55 7.30 -19.23 6.50
C ALA A 55 5.92 -19.83 6.15
N LYS A 56 5.84 -20.84 5.27
CA LYS A 56 5.77 -22.28 5.59
C LYS A 56 4.72 -22.66 6.66
N LYS A 57 3.64 -23.31 6.18
CA LYS A 57 2.92 -24.48 6.75
C LYS A 57 3.06 -24.71 8.27
N SER A 58 1.95 -24.57 8.99
CA SER A 58 1.64 -25.41 10.14
C SER A 58 0.23 -25.98 9.95
N GLU A 59 0.19 -27.17 9.37
CA GLU A 59 -0.87 -28.16 9.50
C GLU A 59 -0.39 -29.11 10.60
N ALA A 60 -1.19 -29.27 11.66
CA ALA A 60 -1.02 -30.29 12.70
C ALA A 60 -2.42 -30.62 13.26
#